data_AF-A0A5S9M7P7-F1
#
_entry.id   AF-A0A5S9M7P7-F1
#
_cell.length_a   1.000
_cell.length_b   1.000
_cell.length_c   1.000
_cell.angle_alpha   90.00
_cell.angle_beta   90.00
_cell.angle_gamma   90.00
#
_symmetry.space_group_name_H-M   'P 1'
#
loop_
_entity.id
_entity.type
_entity.pdbx_description
1 polymer ?
#
loop_
_entity_poly.entity_id
_entity_poly.type
_entity_poly.pdbx_seq_one_letter_code
_entity_poly.pdbx_strand_id
1 'polypeptide(L)'
;MSLTYEEISLVSEHLDELPGVNVINDWTRKYPYEKTLYNVLGGVTTPEQGIIKEREDYYMARGYSRNDRVGKSYLEYQYEDFLNPEKATVQYTQVGGKLLDEIKRTEGRRGLDLALTFDMELQKEVDKIVESELRSASARNYMMDRAFVVMMDPHTGDVLAMSGKKMDGRDITDYAIGTFTTQYEMGSVVKGATVLGGYQDGMSHNQAYMDTPLYFAGSNGKAKQSYKVLGWVNDIQALQKVPTSTCSK
;
A
#
# COMPACT_ATOMS: atom_id res chain seq x y z
N MET A 1 23.58 2.61 -10.85
CA MET A 1 24.55 2.00 -11.79
C MET A 1 25.29 0.94 -10.99
N SER A 2 25.28 -0.33 -11.41
CA SER A 2 25.99 -1.40 -10.70
C SER A 2 27.37 -1.57 -11.34
N LEU A 3 28.44 -1.46 -10.54
CA LEU A 3 29.81 -1.69 -11.00
C LEU A 3 30.04 -3.19 -11.25
N THR A 4 30.84 -3.53 -12.27
CA THR A 4 31.28 -4.92 -12.48
C THR A 4 32.39 -5.29 -11.51
N TYR A 5 32.65 -6.60 -11.37
CA TYR A 5 33.77 -7.08 -10.55
C TYR A 5 35.11 -6.55 -11.07
N GLU A 6 35.29 -6.44 -12.40
CA GLU A 6 36.53 -5.88 -12.97
C GLU A 6 36.70 -4.39 -12.64
N GLU A 7 35.62 -3.61 -12.70
CA GLU A 7 35.64 -2.19 -12.33
C GLU A 7 35.95 -1.99 -10.85
N ILE A 8 35.35 -2.83 -9.98
CA ILE A 8 35.62 -2.83 -8.54
C ILE A 8 37.09 -3.17 -8.27
N SER A 9 37.64 -4.21 -8.91
CA SER A 9 39.04 -4.60 -8.74
C SER A 9 39.99 -3.48 -9.18
N LEU A 10 39.74 -2.85 -10.34
CA LEU A 10 40.61 -1.81 -10.87
C LEU A 10 40.67 -0.56 -9.97
N VAL A 11 39.51 -0.14 -9.44
CA VAL A 11 39.44 0.96 -8.48
C VAL A 11 40.07 0.55 -7.14
N SER A 12 39.90 -0.70 -6.71
CA SER A 12 40.44 -1.17 -5.43
C SER A 12 41.98 -1.20 -5.41
N GLU A 13 42.61 -1.57 -6.53
CA GLU A 13 44.08 -1.56 -6.67
C GLU A 13 44.70 -0.15 -6.64
N HIS A 14 43.91 0.90 -6.94
CA HIS A 14 44.38 2.30 -6.96
C HIS A 14 43.76 3.15 -5.84
N LEU A 15 43.14 2.54 -4.83
CA LEU A 15 42.52 3.24 -3.70
C LEU A 15 43.51 4.16 -2.98
N ASP A 16 44.78 3.74 -2.87
CA ASP A 16 45.85 4.49 -2.23
C ASP A 16 46.21 5.79 -2.97
N GLU A 17 45.91 5.86 -4.28
CA GLU A 17 46.18 7.02 -5.15
C GLU A 17 44.98 7.98 -5.22
N LEU A 18 43.83 7.60 -4.64
CA LEU A 18 42.56 8.32 -4.70
C LEU A 18 42.13 8.82 -3.31
N PRO A 19 42.78 9.86 -2.75
CA PRO A 19 42.44 10.38 -1.43
C PRO A 19 40.97 10.83 -1.39
N GLY A 20 40.20 10.19 -0.51
CA GLY A 20 38.77 10.47 -0.32
C GLY A 20 37.82 9.51 -1.05
N VAL A 21 38.32 8.55 -1.84
CA VAL A 21 37.51 7.49 -2.46
C VAL A 21 37.52 6.24 -1.57
N ASN A 22 36.37 5.61 -1.40
CA ASN A 22 36.25 4.35 -0.67
C ASN A 22 35.27 3.43 -1.38
N VAL A 23 35.60 2.14 -1.46
CA VAL A 23 34.76 1.12 -2.09
C VAL A 23 34.03 0.35 -1.00
N ILE A 24 32.71 0.46 -0.98
CA ILE A 24 31.84 -0.28 -0.06
C ILE A 24 30.91 -1.20 -0.86
N ASN A 25 30.82 -2.46 -0.43
CA ASN A 25 29.83 -3.39 -0.96
C ASN A 25 28.46 -3.00 -0.38
N ASP A 26 27.60 -2.43 -1.23
CA ASP A 26 26.23 -2.07 -0.88
C ASP A 26 25.22 -2.82 -1.76
N TRP A 27 24.01 -3.02 -1.23
CA TRP A 27 22.92 -3.70 -1.92
C TRP A 27 21.81 -2.71 -2.28
N THR A 28 21.19 -2.86 -3.44
CA THR A 28 20.07 -2.00 -3.84
C THR A 28 18.86 -2.87 -4.19
N ARG A 29 17.66 -2.47 -3.73
CA ARG A 29 16.41 -3.11 -4.16
C ARG A 29 16.19 -2.84 -5.65
N LYS A 30 15.93 -3.91 -6.40
CA LYS A 30 15.47 -3.83 -7.79
C LYS A 30 14.00 -4.21 -7.84
N TYR A 31 13.23 -3.44 -8.61
CA TYR A 31 11.79 -3.64 -8.80
C TYR A 31 11.54 -4.03 -10.26
N PRO A 32 11.38 -5.33 -10.57
CA PRO A 32 11.25 -5.80 -11.96
C PRO A 32 10.05 -5.24 -12.72
N TYR A 33 9.01 -4.82 -11.99
CA TYR A 33 7.77 -4.26 -12.54
C TYR A 33 7.67 -2.74 -12.39
N GLU A 34 8.79 -2.08 -12.11
CA GLU A 34 8.97 -0.63 -12.00
C GLU A 34 7.88 0.09 -11.21
N LYS A 35 6.81 0.53 -11.89
CA LYS A 35 5.74 1.37 -11.34
C LYS A 35 4.62 0.57 -10.70
N THR A 36 4.39 -0.67 -11.13
CA THR A 36 3.30 -1.49 -10.61
C THR A 36 3.59 -1.89 -9.17
N LEU A 37 2.65 -1.58 -8.26
CA LEU A 37 2.72 -1.88 -6.83
C LEU A 37 3.93 -1.29 -6.08
N TYR A 38 4.77 -0.45 -6.71
CA TYR A 38 5.94 0.14 -6.06
C TYR A 38 5.59 0.83 -4.73
N ASN A 39 4.49 1.58 -4.72
CA ASN A 39 4.00 2.26 -3.53
C ASN A 39 3.53 1.31 -2.43
N VAL A 40 3.09 0.09 -2.77
CA VAL A 40 2.64 -0.92 -1.82
C VAL A 40 3.82 -1.73 -1.27
N LEU A 41 4.82 -2.02 -2.12
CA LEU A 41 6.08 -2.64 -1.68
C LEU A 41 6.79 -1.74 -0.67
N GLY A 42 6.78 -0.43 -0.93
CA GLY A 42 7.43 0.56 -0.09
C GLY A 42 8.92 0.68 -0.39
N GLY A 43 9.70 1.09 0.59
CA GLY A 43 11.13 1.28 0.41
C GLY A 43 11.91 1.04 1.70
N VAL A 44 13.23 1.01 1.55
CA VAL A 44 14.20 0.90 2.64
C VAL A 44 14.98 2.20 2.78
N THR A 45 15.51 2.47 3.96
CA THR A 45 16.42 3.61 4.16
C THR A 45 17.77 3.38 3.45
N THR A 46 18.45 4.48 3.11
CA THR A 46 19.79 4.45 2.53
C THR A 46 20.85 4.32 3.63
N PRO A 47 22.09 3.89 3.31
CA PRO A 47 23.18 3.88 4.28
C PRO A 47 23.41 5.24 4.97
N GLU A 48 23.27 6.34 4.22
CA GLU A 48 23.45 7.69 4.74
C GLU A 48 22.30 8.12 5.66
N GLN A 49 21.09 7.63 5.37
CA GLN A 49 19.91 7.92 6.19
C GLN A 49 19.91 7.10 7.49
N GLY A 50 20.35 5.84 7.44
CA GLY A 50 20.29 4.92 8.58
C GLY A 50 18.86 4.72 9.09
N ILE A 51 18.70 4.55 10.41
CA ILE A 51 17.40 4.49 11.07
C ILE A 51 16.82 5.90 11.16
N ILE A 52 15.55 6.01 10.79
CA ILE A 52 14.78 7.26 10.90
C ILE A 52 14.70 7.68 12.37
N LYS A 53 15.03 8.95 12.65
CA LYS A 53 15.15 9.50 14.01
C LYS A 53 13.95 9.18 14.90
N GLU A 54 12.74 9.29 14.35
CA GLU A 54 11.48 9.04 15.07
C GLU A 54 11.30 7.57 15.50
N ARG A 55 12.11 6.65 14.95
CA ARG A 55 12.04 5.20 15.21
C ARG A 55 13.33 4.65 15.85
N GLU A 56 14.30 5.49 16.19
CA GLU A 56 15.59 5.05 16.75
C GLU A 56 15.41 4.13 17.96
N ASP A 57 14.64 4.55 18.96
CA ASP A 57 14.45 3.77 20.19
C ASP A 57 13.84 2.38 19.91
N TYR A 58 12.88 2.32 18.98
CA TYR A 58 12.21 1.07 18.59
C TYR A 58 13.16 0.06 17.95
N TYR A 59 14.08 0.52 17.11
CA TYR A 59 15.05 -0.35 16.44
C TYR A 59 16.26 -0.65 17.35
N MET A 60 16.75 0.33 18.11
CA MET A 60 17.86 0.14 19.05
C MET A 60 17.51 -0.84 20.16
N ALA A 61 16.28 -0.81 20.69
CA ALA A 61 15.80 -1.79 21.65
C ALA A 61 15.77 -3.23 21.10
N ARG A 62 15.74 -3.38 19.77
CA ARG A 62 15.76 -4.67 19.05
C ARG A 62 17.15 -5.04 18.52
N GLY A 63 18.19 -4.32 18.94
CA GLY A 63 19.59 -4.64 18.63
C GLY A 63 20.11 -4.07 17.32
N TYR A 64 19.36 -3.19 16.66
CA TYR A 64 19.83 -2.51 15.46
C TYR A 64 20.83 -1.41 15.81
N SER A 65 21.81 -1.21 14.92
CA SER A 65 22.68 -0.04 14.92
C SER A 65 22.01 1.15 14.24
N ARG A 66 22.32 2.38 14.66
CA ARG A 66 21.78 3.62 14.06
C ARG A 66 21.98 3.71 12.55
N ASN A 67 23.04 3.11 12.04
CA ASN A 67 23.38 3.11 10.62
C ASN A 67 22.77 1.92 9.86
N ASP A 68 21.90 1.14 10.52
CA ASP A 68 21.22 0.04 9.86
C ASP A 68 20.17 0.56 8.88
N ARG A 69 20.05 -0.15 7.77
CA ARG A 69 19.04 0.09 6.77
C ARG A 69 17.81 -0.71 7.15
N VAL A 70 16.67 -0.04 7.18
CA VAL A 70 15.41 -0.63 7.64
C VAL A 70 14.29 -0.28 6.68
N GLY A 71 13.24 -1.10 6.66
CA GLY A 71 11.98 -0.83 6.00
C GLY A 71 11.43 0.53 6.41
N LYS A 72 11.35 1.45 5.45
CA LYS A 72 10.85 2.80 5.65
C LYS A 72 9.33 2.82 5.62
N SER A 73 8.72 2.08 4.69
CA SER A 73 7.28 2.15 4.41
C SER A 73 6.68 0.82 3.97
N TYR A 74 5.37 0.69 4.16
CA TYR A 74 4.50 -0.39 3.68
C TYR A 74 5.08 -1.80 3.90
N LEU A 75 5.14 -2.66 2.89
CA LEU A 75 5.55 -4.05 3.07
C LEU A 75 6.97 -4.19 3.62
N GLU A 76 7.92 -3.37 3.18
CA GLU A 76 9.29 -3.37 3.72
C GLU A 76 9.28 -3.06 5.24
N TYR A 77 8.46 -2.10 5.68
CA TYR A 77 8.34 -1.80 7.12
C TYR A 77 7.57 -2.88 7.89
N GLN A 78 6.47 -3.38 7.31
CA GLN A 78 5.56 -4.32 7.96
C GLN A 78 6.20 -5.69 8.18
N TYR A 79 7.05 -6.13 7.25
CA TYR A 79 7.73 -7.43 7.28
C TYR A 79 9.24 -7.31 7.56
N GLU A 80 9.68 -6.17 8.08
CA GLU A 80 11.08 -5.88 8.42
C GLU A 80 11.75 -7.03 9.20
N ASP A 81 11.07 -7.59 10.20
CA ASP A 81 11.62 -8.65 11.06
C ASP A 81 11.95 -9.94 10.29
N PHE A 82 11.34 -10.16 9.13
CA PHE A 82 11.59 -11.30 8.27
C PHE A 82 12.50 -10.95 7.08
N LEU A 83 12.36 -9.73 6.54
CA LEU A 83 13.07 -9.27 5.36
C LEU A 83 14.50 -8.80 5.66
N ASN A 84 14.76 -8.33 6.87
CA ASN A 84 16.06 -7.80 7.25
C ASN A 84 17.12 -8.92 7.32
N PRO A 85 18.24 -8.80 6.61
CA PRO A 85 19.35 -9.75 6.74
C PRO A 85 20.03 -9.64 8.10
N GLU A 86 20.48 -10.76 8.64
CA GLU A 86 21.36 -10.72 9.80
C GLU A 86 22.79 -10.48 9.34
N LYS A 87 23.42 -9.48 9.95
CA LYS A 87 24.79 -9.09 9.61
C LYS A 87 25.79 -10.07 10.19
N ALA A 88 26.80 -10.40 9.40
CA ALA A 88 27.96 -11.10 9.91
C ALA A 88 28.72 -10.18 10.88
N THR A 89 29.06 -10.68 12.07
CA THR A 89 29.85 -9.92 13.05
C THR A 89 31.15 -10.64 13.31
N VAL A 90 32.26 -9.92 13.19
CA VAL A 90 33.60 -10.41 13.53
C VAL A 90 34.13 -9.59 14.69
N GLN A 91 34.41 -10.24 15.82
CA GLN A 91 35.03 -9.59 16.98
C GLN A 91 36.52 -9.91 17.03
N TYR A 92 37.33 -8.86 17.04
CA TYR A 92 38.78 -8.96 17.26
C TYR A 92 39.15 -8.42 18.63
N THR A 93 40.16 -9.01 19.28
CA THR A 93 40.80 -8.41 20.47
C THR A 93 42.17 -7.86 20.12
N GLN A 94 42.46 -6.69 20.68
CA GLN A 94 43.74 -6.01 20.56
C GLN A 94 44.41 -5.99 21.93
N VAL A 95 45.59 -6.62 22.04
CA VAL A 95 46.47 -6.49 23.22
C VAL A 95 47.76 -5.84 22.77
N GLY A 96 48.10 -4.69 23.37
CA GLY A 96 49.35 -3.98 23.08
C GLY A 96 49.46 -3.43 21.65
N GLY A 97 48.34 -3.10 21.00
CA GLY A 97 48.34 -2.50 19.66
C GLY A 97 48.32 -3.51 18.50
N LYS A 98 48.54 -4.82 18.74
CA LYS A 98 48.43 -5.87 17.72
C LYS A 98 47.06 -6.55 17.78
N LEU A 99 46.40 -6.64 16.62
CA LEU A 99 45.23 -7.50 16.36
C LEU A 99 45.67 -8.95 16.53
N LEU A 100 45.22 -9.63 17.58
CA LEU A 100 45.83 -10.90 18.02
C LEU A 100 45.01 -12.15 17.70
N ASP A 101 43.70 -12.09 17.53
CA ASP A 101 42.91 -13.20 16.97
C ASP A 101 41.43 -12.84 16.74
N GLU A 102 40.77 -13.59 15.84
CA GLU A 102 39.32 -13.59 15.63
C GLU A 102 38.64 -14.43 16.72
N ILE A 103 37.92 -13.79 17.65
CA ILE A 103 37.34 -14.47 18.83
C ILE A 103 35.99 -15.09 18.52
N LYS A 104 35.19 -14.41 17.69
CA LYS A 104 33.83 -14.84 17.41
C LYS A 104 33.38 -14.30 16.06
N ARG A 105 33.03 -15.23 15.17
CA ARG A 105 32.38 -14.98 13.90
C ARG A 105 30.93 -15.40 14.02
N THR A 106 30.01 -14.48 13.82
CA THR A 106 28.62 -14.81 13.52
C THR A 106 28.49 -14.76 12.00
N GLU A 107 28.04 -15.86 11.38
CA GLU A 107 27.75 -15.84 9.95
C GLU A 107 26.49 -15.03 9.70
N GLY A 108 26.55 -14.12 8.73
CA GLY A 108 25.37 -13.37 8.31
C GLY A 108 24.44 -14.28 7.51
N ARG A 109 23.13 -14.07 7.64
CA ARG A 109 22.13 -14.75 6.81
C ARG A 109 21.32 -13.74 6.00
N ARG A 110 20.95 -14.16 4.79
CA ARG A 110 19.98 -13.43 3.97
C ARG A 110 18.63 -13.42 4.69
N GLY A 111 17.92 -12.29 4.58
CA GLY A 111 16.52 -12.21 4.99
C GLY A 111 15.65 -13.24 4.26
N LEU A 112 14.48 -13.51 4.80
CA LEU A 112 13.51 -14.44 4.21
C LEU A 112 12.86 -13.82 2.98
N ASP A 113 12.42 -14.70 2.08
CA ASP A 113 11.63 -14.31 0.92
C ASP A 113 10.14 -14.24 1.29
N LEU A 114 9.48 -13.13 0.93
CA LEU A 114 8.05 -12.92 1.12
C LEU A 114 7.32 -13.18 -0.20
N ALA A 115 6.50 -14.23 -0.22
CA ALA A 115 5.57 -14.48 -1.32
C ALA A 115 4.27 -13.70 -1.07
N LEU A 116 3.85 -12.89 -2.03
CA LEU A 116 2.61 -12.12 -1.97
C LEU A 116 1.48 -12.84 -2.68
N THR A 117 0.23 -12.47 -2.35
CA THR A 117 -0.99 -13.02 -2.95
C THR A 117 -1.35 -12.39 -4.30
N PHE A 118 -0.64 -11.34 -4.70
CA PHE A 118 -0.90 -10.62 -5.94
C PHE A 118 -0.63 -11.50 -7.17
N ASP A 119 -1.60 -11.58 -8.05
CA ASP A 119 -1.39 -12.07 -9.40
C ASP A 119 -0.89 -10.91 -10.27
N MET A 120 0.35 -10.99 -10.74
CA MET A 120 1.00 -9.90 -11.47
C MET A 120 0.44 -9.71 -12.89
N GLU A 121 -0.09 -10.75 -13.51
CA GLU A 121 -0.72 -10.62 -14.83
C GLU A 121 -2.07 -9.91 -14.68
N LEU A 122 -2.88 -10.36 -13.72
CA LEU A 122 -4.13 -9.72 -13.35
C LEU A 122 -3.92 -8.26 -12.92
N GLN A 123 -2.94 -7.99 -12.05
CA GLN A 123 -2.63 -6.65 -11.57
C GLN A 123 -2.37 -5.68 -12.74
N LYS A 124 -1.59 -6.10 -13.75
CA LYS A 124 -1.28 -5.28 -14.92
C LYS A 124 -2.52 -5.00 -15.77
N GLU A 125 -3.39 -5.98 -15.96
CA GLU A 125 -4.64 -5.78 -16.70
C GLU A 125 -5.59 -4.84 -15.95
N VAL A 126 -5.72 -5.00 -14.63
CA VAL A 126 -6.50 -4.09 -13.79
C VAL A 126 -5.93 -2.67 -13.87
N ASP A 127 -4.61 -2.49 -13.77
CA ASP A 127 -3.96 -1.19 -13.90
C ASP A 127 -4.29 -0.49 -15.23
N LYS A 128 -4.25 -1.22 -16.36
CA LYS A 128 -4.60 -0.69 -17.69
C LYS A 128 -6.06 -0.27 -17.76
N ILE A 129 -6.97 -1.11 -17.26
CA ILE A 129 -8.41 -0.82 -17.26
C ILE A 129 -8.68 0.43 -16.43
N VAL A 130 -8.17 0.49 -15.20
CA VAL A 130 -8.37 1.64 -14.30
C VAL A 130 -7.81 2.92 -14.91
N GLU A 131 -6.64 2.88 -15.54
CA GLU A 131 -6.07 4.03 -16.22
C GLU A 131 -6.95 4.50 -17.39
N SER A 132 -7.39 3.58 -18.25
CA SER A 132 -8.26 3.88 -19.40
C SER A 132 -9.60 4.48 -18.98
N GLU A 133 -10.23 3.90 -17.97
CA GLU A 133 -11.52 4.38 -17.44
C GLU A 133 -11.36 5.74 -16.74
N LEU A 134 -10.28 5.93 -15.97
CA LEU A 134 -10.00 7.23 -15.35
C LEU A 134 -9.82 8.32 -16.41
N ARG A 135 -9.00 8.08 -17.45
CA ARG A 135 -8.82 9.06 -18.55
C ARG A 135 -10.15 9.41 -19.23
N SER A 136 -10.96 8.39 -19.52
CA SER A 136 -12.26 8.57 -20.17
C SER A 136 -13.24 9.34 -19.29
N ALA A 137 -13.26 9.08 -17.99
CA ALA A 137 -14.14 9.75 -17.05
C ALA A 137 -13.70 11.19 -16.75
N SER A 138 -12.40 11.42 -16.57
CA SER A 138 -11.83 12.76 -16.36
C SER A 138 -12.01 13.67 -17.58
N ALA A 139 -12.02 13.11 -18.80
CA ALA A 139 -12.34 13.87 -20.00
C ALA A 139 -13.80 14.38 -20.03
N ARG A 140 -14.73 13.66 -19.36
CA ARG A 140 -16.14 14.07 -19.24
C ARG A 140 -16.36 14.98 -18.04
N ASN A 141 -15.64 14.75 -16.95
CA ASN A 141 -15.73 15.53 -15.73
C ASN A 141 -14.32 15.77 -15.16
N TYR A 142 -13.82 16.99 -15.29
CA TYR A 142 -12.50 17.38 -14.82
C TYR A 142 -12.31 17.25 -13.30
N MET A 143 -13.41 17.14 -12.53
CA MET A 143 -13.35 16.90 -11.08
C MET A 143 -13.03 15.45 -10.73
N MET A 144 -13.09 14.52 -11.69
CA MET A 144 -12.67 13.14 -11.50
C MET A 144 -11.15 13.06 -11.62
N ASP A 145 -10.47 12.97 -10.48
CA ASP A 145 -9.01 12.98 -10.40
C ASP A 145 -8.40 11.64 -9.97
N ARG A 146 -9.22 10.63 -9.66
CA ARG A 146 -8.73 9.34 -9.16
C ARG A 146 -9.72 8.20 -9.34
N ALA A 147 -9.19 6.98 -9.39
CA ALA A 147 -9.95 5.75 -9.41
C ALA A 147 -9.22 4.66 -8.62
N PHE A 148 -9.98 3.77 -7.98
CA PHE A 148 -9.48 2.71 -7.12
C PHE A 148 -10.21 1.40 -7.38
N VAL A 149 -9.47 0.29 -7.36
CA VAL A 149 -9.98 -1.07 -7.49
C VAL A 149 -9.20 -1.98 -6.53
N VAL A 150 -9.91 -2.80 -5.79
CA VAL A 150 -9.36 -3.88 -4.98
C VAL A 150 -10.10 -5.16 -5.35
N MET A 151 -9.36 -6.20 -5.71
CA MET A 151 -9.88 -7.54 -5.97
C MET A 151 -9.32 -8.50 -4.93
N MET A 152 -10.22 -9.21 -4.27
CA MET A 152 -9.91 -10.10 -3.15
C MET A 152 -10.66 -11.42 -3.29
N ASP A 153 -10.03 -12.53 -2.88
CA ASP A 153 -10.75 -13.78 -2.67
C ASP A 153 -11.55 -13.67 -1.35
N PRO A 154 -12.89 -13.75 -1.36
CA PRO A 154 -13.69 -13.60 -0.15
C PRO A 154 -13.57 -14.78 0.82
N HIS A 155 -13.03 -15.93 0.41
CA HIS A 155 -12.88 -17.11 1.26
C HIS A 155 -11.57 -17.10 2.03
N THR A 156 -10.47 -16.67 1.38
CA THR A 156 -9.13 -16.65 2.00
C THR A 156 -8.74 -15.26 2.52
N GLY A 157 -9.32 -14.19 1.96
CA GLY A 157 -8.89 -12.81 2.19
C GLY A 157 -7.68 -12.40 1.35
N ASP A 158 -7.25 -13.24 0.40
CA ASP A 158 -6.11 -12.96 -0.46
C ASP A 158 -6.40 -11.78 -1.38
N VAL A 159 -5.49 -10.79 -1.39
CA VAL A 159 -5.58 -9.67 -2.32
C VAL A 159 -4.93 -10.08 -3.64
N LEU A 160 -5.75 -10.24 -4.67
CA LEU A 160 -5.33 -10.68 -6.00
C LEU A 160 -4.80 -9.51 -6.84
N ALA A 161 -5.46 -8.35 -6.73
CA ALA A 161 -5.06 -7.12 -7.39
C ALA A 161 -5.48 -5.88 -6.58
N MET A 162 -4.64 -4.87 -6.57
CA MET A 162 -4.87 -3.58 -5.93
C MET A 162 -4.36 -2.47 -6.83
N SER A 163 -5.29 -1.73 -7.44
CA SER A 163 -4.95 -0.62 -8.32
C SER A 163 -5.55 0.67 -7.80
N GLY A 164 -4.74 1.72 -7.79
CA GLY A 164 -5.19 3.07 -7.54
C GLY A 164 -4.45 3.98 -8.49
N LYS A 165 -5.16 4.84 -9.19
CA LYS A 165 -4.58 5.81 -10.13
C LYS A 165 -5.06 7.19 -9.76
N LYS A 166 -4.15 8.16 -9.77
CA LYS A 166 -4.45 9.57 -9.55
C LYS A 166 -3.97 10.37 -10.75
N MET A 167 -4.84 11.23 -11.24
CA MET A 167 -4.60 12.15 -12.35
C MET A 167 -4.24 13.53 -11.79
N ASP A 168 -3.12 14.09 -12.26
CA ASP A 168 -2.72 15.47 -12.01
C ASP A 168 -2.47 16.16 -13.36
N GLY A 169 -3.37 17.06 -13.75
CA GLY A 169 -3.39 17.61 -15.10
C GLY A 169 -3.62 16.52 -16.16
N ARG A 170 -2.57 16.14 -16.91
CA ARG A 170 -2.61 15.06 -17.92
C ARG A 170 -1.87 13.79 -17.49
N ASP A 171 -1.11 13.89 -16.40
CA ASP A 171 -0.24 12.83 -15.94
C ASP A 171 -0.98 11.91 -14.98
N ILE A 172 -0.85 10.61 -15.19
CA ILE A 172 -1.41 9.61 -14.30
C ILE A 172 -0.27 9.00 -13.50
N THR A 173 -0.46 9.02 -12.20
CA THR A 173 0.48 8.48 -11.22
C THR A 173 -0.14 7.28 -10.51
N ASP A 174 0.71 6.32 -10.15
CA ASP A 174 0.27 5.23 -9.31
C ASP A 174 -0.06 5.74 -7.91
N TYR A 175 -1.22 5.32 -7.40
CA TYR A 175 -1.73 5.67 -6.09
C TYR A 175 -2.44 4.48 -5.44
N ALA A 176 -1.89 3.26 -5.61
CA ALA A 176 -2.48 2.01 -5.10
C ALA A 176 -2.70 2.04 -3.57
N ILE A 177 -1.80 2.66 -2.82
CA ILE A 177 -1.95 2.89 -1.37
C ILE A 177 -3.22 3.65 -0.99
N GLY A 178 -3.76 4.46 -1.91
CA GLY A 178 -4.98 5.22 -1.70
C GLY A 178 -6.19 4.32 -1.41
N THR A 179 -6.17 3.07 -1.86
CA THR A 179 -7.25 2.09 -1.66
C THR A 179 -7.56 1.84 -0.18
N PHE A 180 -6.57 1.93 0.71
CA PHE A 180 -6.72 1.72 2.15
C PHE A 180 -6.33 2.93 3.00
N THR A 181 -5.69 3.95 2.43
CA THR A 181 -5.26 5.16 3.17
C THR A 181 -6.22 6.34 3.02
N THR A 182 -7.12 6.32 2.03
CA THR A 182 -8.04 7.45 1.78
C THR A 182 -9.49 7.09 2.07
N GLN A 183 -10.32 8.11 2.24
CA GLN A 183 -11.73 7.98 2.64
C GLN A 183 -12.63 8.61 1.56
N TYR A 184 -13.74 7.93 1.23
CA TYR A 184 -14.73 8.40 0.27
C TYR A 184 -16.14 8.14 0.77
N GLU A 185 -17.09 8.94 0.26
CA GLU A 185 -18.50 8.65 0.44
C GLU A 185 -18.89 7.42 -0.37
N MET A 186 -19.33 6.37 0.32
CA MET A 186 -19.63 5.08 -0.30
C MET A 186 -20.95 5.07 -1.10
N GLY A 187 -21.84 6.04 -0.85
CA GLY A 187 -23.13 6.12 -1.51
C GLY A 187 -24.01 4.90 -1.22
N SER A 188 -24.68 4.37 -2.24
CA SER A 188 -25.70 3.31 -2.07
C SER A 188 -25.16 1.91 -1.83
N VAL A 189 -23.86 1.68 -2.00
CA VAL A 189 -23.27 0.33 -1.89
C VAL A 189 -23.38 -0.25 -0.48
N VAL A 190 -23.56 0.59 0.54
CA VAL A 190 -23.65 0.18 1.97
C VAL A 190 -25.03 -0.32 2.38
N LYS A 191 -26.05 -0.19 1.54
CA LYS A 191 -27.44 -0.52 1.91
C LYS A 191 -27.64 -1.97 2.32
N GLY A 192 -26.87 -2.90 1.75
CA GLY A 192 -26.92 -4.30 2.17
C GLY A 192 -26.60 -4.45 3.66
N ALA A 193 -25.60 -3.70 4.14
CA ALA A 193 -25.26 -3.66 5.56
C ALA A 193 -26.35 -2.96 6.39
N THR A 194 -26.97 -1.89 5.88
CA THR A 194 -28.09 -1.22 6.57
C THR A 194 -29.29 -2.14 6.74
N VAL A 195 -29.65 -2.90 5.69
CA VAL A 195 -30.74 -3.89 5.75
C VAL A 195 -30.41 -4.99 6.76
N LEU A 196 -29.17 -5.49 6.76
CA LEU A 196 -28.72 -6.49 7.73
C LEU A 196 -28.81 -5.97 9.17
N GLY A 197 -28.40 -4.72 9.43
CA GLY A 197 -28.57 -4.08 10.74
C GLY A 197 -30.04 -3.98 11.14
N GLY A 198 -30.91 -3.65 10.18
CA GLY A 198 -32.36 -3.68 10.39
C GLY A 198 -32.86 -5.05 10.86
N TYR A 199 -32.41 -6.15 10.24
CA TYR A 199 -32.79 -7.50 10.68
C TYR A 199 -32.30 -7.82 12.09
N GLN A 200 -31.11 -7.36 12.47
CA GLN A 200 -30.57 -7.53 13.82
C GLN A 200 -31.43 -6.80 14.86
N ASP A 201 -31.97 -5.63 14.50
CA ASP A 201 -32.86 -4.83 15.34
C ASP A 201 -34.34 -5.28 15.28
N GLY A 202 -34.64 -6.38 14.59
CA GLY A 202 -35.97 -7.01 14.58
C GLY A 202 -36.86 -6.67 13.36
N MET A 203 -36.31 -6.06 12.30
CA MET A 203 -37.01 -5.92 11.02
C MET A 203 -37.33 -7.31 10.45
N SER A 204 -38.57 -7.51 10.02
CA SER A 204 -38.97 -8.78 9.40
C SER A 204 -38.43 -8.87 7.98
N HIS A 205 -38.00 -10.08 7.61
CA HIS A 205 -37.57 -10.38 6.26
C HIS A 205 -38.74 -10.30 5.28
N ASN A 206 -38.49 -9.83 4.06
CA ASN A 206 -39.45 -9.71 2.98
C ASN A 206 -40.65 -8.80 3.31
N GLN A 207 -40.52 -7.94 4.32
CA GLN A 207 -41.54 -6.96 4.65
C GLN A 207 -41.57 -5.86 3.58
N ALA A 208 -42.76 -5.60 3.05
CA ALA A 208 -42.97 -4.52 2.08
C ALA A 208 -43.18 -3.19 2.78
N TYR A 209 -42.50 -2.16 2.29
CA TYR A 209 -42.65 -0.77 2.70
C TYR A 209 -43.02 0.08 1.49
N MET A 210 -43.78 1.15 1.73
CA MET A 210 -44.16 2.09 0.68
C MET A 210 -43.07 3.16 0.53
N ASP A 211 -42.36 3.15 -0.59
CA ASP A 211 -41.39 4.20 -0.96
C ASP A 211 -42.14 5.43 -1.49
N THR A 212 -42.12 6.52 -0.71
CA THR A 212 -42.67 7.83 -1.06
C THR A 212 -41.75 8.94 -0.54
N PRO A 213 -41.83 10.17 -1.10
CA PRO A 213 -41.08 11.30 -0.59
C PRO A 213 -41.45 11.57 0.88
N LEU A 214 -40.43 11.55 1.75
CA LEU A 214 -40.60 11.78 3.18
C LEU A 214 -40.28 13.24 3.53
N TYR A 215 -41.16 13.85 4.31
CA TYR A 215 -41.01 15.23 4.79
C TYR A 215 -40.83 15.21 6.30
N PHE A 216 -39.77 15.87 6.77
CA PHE A 216 -39.44 15.93 8.19
C PHE A 216 -39.57 17.35 8.70
N ALA A 217 -39.98 17.51 9.96
CA ALA A 217 -39.99 18.81 10.61
C ALA A 217 -38.57 19.44 10.55
N GLY A 218 -38.48 20.71 10.12
CA GLY A 218 -37.21 21.42 9.93
C GLY A 218 -36.52 21.21 8.58
N SER A 219 -37.08 20.42 7.65
CA SER A 219 -36.50 20.24 6.31
C SER A 219 -36.81 21.39 5.33
N ASN A 220 -37.48 22.45 5.77
CA ASN A 220 -37.92 23.60 4.94
C ASN A 220 -38.65 23.18 3.66
N GLY A 221 -39.46 22.12 3.74
CA GLY A 221 -40.21 21.58 2.60
C GLY A 221 -39.38 20.72 1.63
N LYS A 222 -38.08 20.51 1.89
CA LYS A 222 -37.26 19.59 1.08
C LYS A 222 -37.56 18.14 1.49
N ALA A 223 -38.00 17.34 0.52
CA ALA A 223 -38.26 15.92 0.72
C ALA A 223 -36.95 15.12 0.72
N LYS A 224 -36.91 14.05 1.51
CA LYS A 224 -35.94 12.96 1.35
C LYS A 224 -36.59 11.86 0.52
N GLN A 225 -36.00 11.53 -0.62
CA GLN A 225 -36.58 10.62 -1.59
C GLN A 225 -35.51 9.83 -2.34
N SER A 226 -35.90 8.68 -2.87
CA SER A 226 -35.15 7.88 -3.83
C SER A 226 -34.98 8.63 -5.17
N TYR A 227 -34.06 8.17 -6.04
CA TYR A 227 -33.91 8.72 -7.39
C TYR A 227 -35.22 8.65 -8.20
N LYS A 228 -36.03 7.63 -7.95
CA LYS A 228 -37.39 7.48 -8.44
C LYS A 228 -38.26 6.88 -7.34
N VAL A 229 -39.52 7.32 -7.26
CA VAL A 229 -40.53 6.74 -6.37
C VAL A 229 -40.86 5.32 -6.85
N LEU A 230 -40.66 4.33 -5.99
CA LEU A 230 -40.83 2.91 -6.33
C LEU A 230 -42.18 2.31 -5.88
N GLY A 231 -42.92 2.98 -4.99
CA GLY A 231 -44.15 2.45 -4.42
C GLY A 231 -43.87 1.31 -3.44
N TRP A 232 -44.74 0.29 -3.39
CA TRP A 232 -44.55 -0.86 -2.51
C TRP A 232 -43.34 -1.69 -2.94
N VAL A 233 -42.34 -1.76 -2.07
CA VAL A 233 -41.10 -2.53 -2.28
C VAL A 233 -40.71 -3.29 -1.02
N ASN A 234 -40.23 -4.51 -1.19
CA ASN A 234 -39.56 -5.24 -0.11
C ASN A 234 -38.05 -4.90 -0.07
N ASP A 235 -37.39 -5.39 0.97
CA ASP A 235 -35.92 -5.40 1.14
C ASP A 235 -35.14 -5.77 -0.14
N ILE A 236 -35.47 -6.89 -0.78
CA ILE A 236 -34.77 -7.38 -1.99
C ILE A 236 -34.96 -6.42 -3.16
N GLN A 237 -36.20 -5.97 -3.41
CA GLN A 237 -36.53 -5.04 -4.48
C GLN A 237 -35.90 -3.66 -4.23
N ALA A 238 -35.82 -3.23 -2.98
CA ALA A 238 -35.15 -1.98 -2.61
C ALA A 238 -33.64 -2.05 -2.88
N LEU A 239 -32.98 -3.18 -2.63
CA LEU A 239 -31.58 -3.36 -2.98
C LEU A 239 -31.37 -3.45 -4.51
N GLN A 240 -32.29 -4.11 -5.22
CA GLN A 240 -32.21 -4.27 -6.68
C GLN A 240 -32.42 -2.95 -7.44
N LYS A 241 -33.37 -2.12 -7.00
CA LYS A 241 -33.86 -0.98 -7.79
C LYS A 241 -33.19 0.35 -7.43
N VAL A 242 -32.45 0.44 -6.32
CA VAL A 242 -32.10 1.75 -5.76
C VAL A 242 -30.60 2.04 -5.76
N PRO A 243 -30.07 2.71 -6.81
CA PRO A 243 -29.02 3.68 -6.61
C PRO A 243 -29.68 4.94 -6.00
N THR A 244 -29.64 5.09 -4.68
CA THR A 244 -29.91 6.41 -4.08
C THR A 244 -28.70 7.25 -4.42
N SER A 245 -28.87 8.19 -5.36
CA SER A 245 -28.06 9.39 -5.33
C SER A 245 -28.26 10.02 -3.96
N THR A 246 -27.24 9.99 -3.12
CA THR A 246 -27.18 10.83 -1.93
C THR A 246 -27.53 12.25 -2.36
N CYS A 247 -28.55 12.84 -1.75
CA CYS A 247 -28.74 14.29 -1.80
C CYS A 247 -27.45 14.92 -1.24
N SER A 248 -26.53 15.26 -2.13
CA SER A 248 -25.48 16.24 -1.88
C SER A 248 -26.16 17.54 -1.43
N LYS A 249 -25.58 18.17 -0.40
CA LYS A 249 -26.08 19.41 0.20
C LYS A 249 -26.05 20.58 -0.78
#